data_AF-A0A533ZLZ5-F1
#
_entry.id   AF-A0A533ZLZ5-F1
#
_cell.length_a   1.000
_cell.length_b   1.000
_cell.length_c   1.000
_cell.angle_alpha   90.00
_cell.angle_beta   90.00
_cell.angle_gamma   90.00
#
_symmetry.space_group_name_H-M   'P 1'
#
loop_
_entity.id
_entity.type
_entity.pdbx_description
1 polymer ?
#
loop_
_entity_poly.entity_id
_entity_poly.type
_entity_poly.pdbx_seq_one_letter_code
_entity_poly.pdbx_strand_id
1 'polypeptide(L)'
;MDEPGYVDGRYYTTYVDEVRRLKRAAQFDQAERLLLRLVDATEEEARATGCGVAPWYYAQLAIIYTKLKQRTAELTILERYERQEKAPGARPAKLATRLARLRQKMAQ
;
A
#
# COMPACT_ATOMS: atom_id res chain seq x y z
N MET A 1 -10.48 20.29 10.78
CA MET A 1 -9.41 20.54 9.80
C MET A 1 -8.57 19.29 9.90
N ASP A 2 -8.77 18.31 9.01
CA ASP A 2 -8.00 17.06 9.06
C ASP A 2 -6.59 17.38 8.57
N GLU A 3 -5.60 17.18 9.44
CA GLU A 3 -4.19 17.34 9.10
C GLU A 3 -3.79 16.23 8.11
N PRO A 4 -2.95 16.54 7.10
CA PRO A 4 -2.44 15.52 6.19
C PRO A 4 -1.69 14.44 6.99
N GLY A 5 -1.92 13.17 6.63
CA GLY A 5 -1.36 12.02 7.35
C GLY A 5 -2.21 11.48 8.52
N TYR A 6 -3.36 12.07 8.79
CA TYR A 6 -4.32 11.51 9.75
C TYR A 6 -5.40 10.70 9.03
N VAL A 7 -5.67 9.51 9.57
CA VAL A 7 -6.82 8.68 9.19
C VAL A 7 -7.67 8.55 10.44
N ASP A 8 -8.96 8.94 10.38
CA ASP A 8 -9.91 8.77 11.50
C ASP A 8 -9.44 9.42 12.82
N GLY A 9 -8.69 10.53 12.73
CA GLY A 9 -8.12 11.23 13.90
C GLY A 9 -6.87 10.57 14.51
N ARG A 10 -6.25 9.58 13.84
CA ARG A 10 -4.97 8.99 14.24
C ARG A 10 -3.93 9.06 13.12
N TYR A 11 -2.67 9.27 13.50
CA TYR A 11 -1.58 9.34 12.54
C TYR A 11 -1.33 7.98 11.87
N TYR A 12 -1.08 7.97 10.56
CA TYR A 12 -1.00 6.76 9.73
C TYR A 12 0.02 5.73 10.25
N THR A 13 1.09 6.15 10.93
CA THR A 13 2.10 5.24 11.52
C THR A 13 1.57 4.40 12.69
N THR A 14 0.53 4.88 13.38
CA THR A 14 -0.11 4.16 14.50
C THR A 14 -0.85 2.92 14.01
N TYR A 15 -1.32 2.93 12.76
CA TYR A 15 -2.04 1.81 12.16
C TYR A 15 -1.13 0.64 11.77
N VAL A 16 0.20 0.81 11.81
CA VAL A 16 1.14 -0.29 11.54
C VAL A 16 0.91 -1.46 12.48
N ASP A 17 0.66 -1.19 13.78
CA ASP A 17 0.39 -2.25 14.75
C ASP A 17 -0.97 -2.91 14.48
N GLU A 18 -1.97 -2.12 14.12
CA GLU A 18 -3.31 -2.63 13.80
C GLU A 18 -3.31 -3.50 12.54
N VAL A 19 -2.58 -3.10 11.48
CA VAL A 19 -2.38 -3.94 10.29
C VAL A 19 -1.68 -5.25 10.67
N ARG A 20 -0.68 -5.22 11.56
CA ARG A 20 -0.01 -6.45 12.04
C ARG A 20 -0.97 -7.33 12.82
N ARG A 21 -1.84 -6.75 13.65
CA ARG A 21 -2.89 -7.46 14.41
C ARG A 21 -3.89 -8.14 13.48
N LEU A 22 -4.46 -7.40 12.53
CA LEU A 22 -5.43 -7.94 11.56
C LEU A 22 -4.83 -9.06 10.71
N LYS A 23 -3.57 -8.90 10.27
CA LYS A 23 -2.85 -9.96 9.54
C LYS A 23 -2.61 -11.21 10.39
N ARG A 24 -2.31 -11.07 11.68
CA ARG A 24 -2.17 -12.21 12.60
C ARG A 24 -3.50 -12.91 12.84
N ALA A 25 -4.59 -12.16 12.90
CA ALA A 25 -5.95 -12.67 13.01
C ALA A 25 -6.51 -13.26 11.71
N ALA A 26 -5.72 -13.31 10.63
CA ALA A 26 -6.14 -13.70 9.29
C ALA A 26 -7.33 -12.88 8.73
N GLN A 27 -7.59 -11.70 9.28
CA GLN A 27 -8.64 -10.77 8.85
C GLN A 27 -8.15 -9.94 7.66
N PHE A 28 -7.87 -10.63 6.55
CA PHE A 28 -7.26 -10.03 5.37
C PHE A 28 -8.14 -8.95 4.71
N ASP A 29 -9.46 -9.12 4.70
CA ASP A 29 -10.42 -8.14 4.16
C ASP A 29 -10.38 -6.82 4.96
N GLN A 30 -10.38 -6.91 6.28
CA GLN A 30 -10.28 -5.71 7.13
C GLN A 30 -8.91 -5.05 7.01
N ALA A 31 -7.84 -5.85 6.95
CA ALA A 31 -6.48 -5.34 6.75
C ALA A 31 -6.36 -4.62 5.40
N GLU A 32 -6.99 -5.14 4.35
CA GLU A 32 -7.05 -4.52 3.03
C GLU A 32 -7.73 -3.16 3.08
N ARG A 33 -8.97 -3.09 3.60
CA ARG A 33 -9.71 -1.83 3.70
C ARG A 33 -8.94 -0.77 4.49
N LEU A 34 -8.30 -1.18 5.59
CA LEU A 34 -7.47 -0.30 6.39
C LEU A 34 -6.27 0.20 5.59
N LEU A 35 -5.53 -0.70 4.94
CA LEU A 35 -4.37 -0.33 4.14
C LEU A 35 -4.71 0.57 2.96
N LEU A 36 -5.87 0.38 2.32
CA LEU A 36 -6.34 1.25 1.25
C LEU A 36 -6.58 2.68 1.76
N ARG A 37 -7.22 2.83 2.93
CA ARG A 37 -7.40 4.14 3.57
C ARG A 37 -6.06 4.79 3.93
N LEU A 38 -5.09 4.01 4.43
CA LEU A 38 -3.76 4.50 4.73
C LEU A 38 -3.02 4.96 3.48
N VAL A 39 -3.10 4.19 2.39
CA VAL A 39 -2.51 4.56 1.09
C VAL A 39 -3.07 5.90 0.61
N ASP A 40 -4.40 6.08 0.66
CA ASP A 40 -5.04 7.33 0.25
C ASP A 40 -4.53 8.52 1.07
N ALA A 41 -4.50 8.39 2.40
CA ALA A 41 -3.99 9.46 3.27
C ALA A 41 -2.49 9.73 3.07
N THR A 42 -1.69 8.70 2.77
CA THR A 42 -0.27 8.88 2.47
C THR A 42 -0.08 9.58 1.13
N GLU A 43 -0.93 9.30 0.14
CA GLU A 43 -0.91 9.97 -1.17
C GLU A 43 -1.37 11.43 -1.06
N GLU A 44 -2.37 11.72 -0.24
CA GLU A 44 -2.79 13.10 0.06
C GLU A 44 -1.68 13.88 0.77
N GLU A 45 -1.05 13.30 1.80
CA GLU A 45 0.10 13.92 2.47
C GLU A 45 1.27 14.11 1.51
N ALA A 46 1.58 13.10 0.69
CA ALA A 46 2.65 13.18 -0.29
C ALA A 46 2.41 14.30 -1.31
N ARG A 47 1.16 14.46 -1.77
CA ARG A 47 0.77 15.54 -2.67
C ARG A 47 0.86 16.91 -1.99
N ALA A 48 0.50 17.01 -0.71
CA ALA A 48 0.50 18.26 0.04
C ALA A 48 1.92 18.71 0.45
N THR A 49 2.80 17.76 0.78
CA THR A 49 4.14 18.02 1.32
C THR A 49 5.27 17.82 0.30
N GLY A 50 4.99 17.16 -0.83
CA GLY A 50 5.99 16.71 -1.79
C GLY A 50 6.85 15.54 -1.29
N CYS A 51 6.57 15.00 -0.11
CA CYS A 51 7.28 13.84 0.43
C CYS A 51 6.71 12.56 -0.20
N GLY A 52 7.49 11.84 -1.00
CA GLY A 52 6.96 10.68 -1.73
C GLY A 52 6.38 9.57 -0.84
N VAL A 53 5.59 8.69 -1.44
CA VAL A 53 4.78 7.71 -0.69
C VAL A 53 5.59 6.58 -0.05
N ALA A 54 5.12 6.10 1.10
CA ALA A 54 5.76 4.99 1.82
C ALA A 54 5.50 3.63 1.12
N PRO A 55 6.54 2.89 0.69
CA PRO A 55 6.37 1.61 -0.01
C PRO A 55 5.81 0.48 0.85
N TRP A 56 5.82 0.62 2.18
CA TRP A 56 5.44 -0.44 3.11
C TRP A 56 3.96 -0.81 2.97
N TYR A 57 3.06 0.17 2.87
CA TYR A 57 1.61 -0.06 2.78
C TYR A 57 1.23 -0.81 1.49
N TYR A 58 1.76 -0.38 0.34
CA TYR A 58 1.58 -1.06 -0.95
C TYR A 58 2.15 -2.49 -0.92
N ALA A 59 3.30 -2.70 -0.28
CA ALA A 59 3.87 -4.04 -0.13
C ALA A 59 2.98 -4.96 0.73
N GLN A 60 2.37 -4.44 1.81
CA GLN A 60 1.43 -5.22 2.62
C GLN A 60 0.17 -5.57 1.83
N LEU A 61 -0.40 -4.62 1.06
CA LEU A 61 -1.54 -4.89 0.17
C LEU A 61 -1.21 -5.99 -0.84
N ALA A 62 -0.06 -5.91 -1.50
CA ALA A 62 0.35 -6.94 -2.44
C ALA A 62 0.47 -8.33 -1.79
N ILE A 63 0.98 -8.42 -0.55
CA ILE A 63 1.04 -9.68 0.21
C ILE A 63 -0.38 -10.20 0.52
N ILE A 64 -1.30 -9.33 0.92
CA ILE A 64 -2.69 -9.69 1.21
C ILE A 64 -3.38 -10.18 -0.05
N TYR A 65 -3.26 -9.46 -1.16
CA TYR A 65 -3.86 -9.84 -2.44
C TYR A 65 -3.34 -11.17 -2.98
N THR A 66 -2.04 -11.46 -2.83
CA THR A 66 -1.51 -12.79 -3.15
C THR A 66 -2.16 -13.89 -2.29
N LYS A 67 -2.37 -13.64 -0.98
CA LYS A 67 -3.05 -14.60 -0.08
C LYS A 67 -4.52 -14.80 -0.43
N LEU A 68 -5.20 -13.72 -0.81
CA LEU A 68 -6.58 -13.74 -1.28
C LEU A 68 -6.72 -14.26 -2.73
N LYS A 69 -5.60 -14.61 -3.39
CA LYS A 69 -5.52 -14.98 -4.81
C LYS A 69 -6.11 -13.92 -5.75
N GLN A 70 -6.22 -12.67 -5.29
CA GLN A 70 -6.72 -11.54 -6.07
C GLN A 70 -5.60 -10.90 -6.87
N ARG A 71 -5.19 -11.57 -7.94
CA ARG A 71 -4.07 -11.12 -8.78
C ARG A 71 -4.36 -9.75 -9.43
N THR A 72 -5.60 -9.51 -9.86
CA THR A 72 -6.01 -8.23 -10.49
C THR A 72 -5.83 -7.07 -9.53
N ALA A 73 -6.28 -7.21 -8.28
CA ALA A 73 -6.12 -6.18 -7.25
C ALA A 73 -4.64 -5.94 -6.90
N GLU A 74 -3.83 -7.01 -6.85
CA GLU A 74 -2.37 -6.89 -6.69
C GLU A 74 -1.73 -6.08 -7.81
N LEU A 75 -2.16 -6.28 -9.05
CA LEU A 75 -1.65 -5.53 -10.20
C LEU A 75 -2.07 -4.06 -10.13
N THR A 76 -3.34 -3.78 -9.86
CA THR A 76 -3.86 -2.42 -9.72
C THR A 76 -3.11 -1.61 -8.67
N ILE A 77 -2.85 -2.19 -7.50
CA ILE A 77 -2.16 -1.46 -6.42
C ILE A 77 -0.69 -1.21 -6.72
N LEU A 78 -0.02 -2.18 -7.37
CA LEU A 78 1.38 -2.03 -7.78
C LEU A 78 1.53 -1.01 -8.91
N GLU A 79 0.59 -0.97 -9.85
CA GLU A 79 0.55 0.08 -10.87
C GLU A 79 0.27 1.46 -10.28
N ARG A 80 -0.65 1.56 -9.31
CA ARG A 80 -0.92 2.81 -8.57
C ARG A 80 0.37 3.32 -7.93
N TYR A 81 1.11 2.46 -7.23
CA TYR A 81 2.40 2.81 -6.63
C TYR A 81 3.42 3.31 -7.65
N GLU A 82 3.55 2.65 -8.81
CA GLU A 82 4.54 3.05 -9.82
C GLU A 82 4.27 4.43 -10.42
N ARG A 83 3.01 4.88 -10.43
CA ARG A 83 2.59 6.22 -10.87
C ARG A 83 2.85 7.32 -9.83
N GLN A 84 3.05 6.98 -8.56
CA GLN A 84 3.29 7.96 -7.51
C GLN A 84 4.74 8.44 -7.47
N GLU A 85 4.95 9.67 -7.00
CA GLU A 85 6.29 10.17 -6.68
C GLU A 85 6.88 9.39 -5.50
N LYS A 86 8.06 8.81 -5.75
CA LYS A 86 8.75 7.94 -4.80
C LYS A 86 9.66 8.79 -3.93
N ALA A 87 9.59 8.62 -2.61
CA ALA A 87 10.46 9.36 -1.70
C ALA A 87 11.94 9.06 -2.01
N PRO A 88 12.85 10.04 -1.98
CA PRO A 88 14.27 9.81 -2.17
C PRO A 88 14.77 8.81 -1.11
N GLY A 89 15.22 7.63 -1.54
CA GLY A 89 15.67 6.54 -0.68
C GLY A 89 14.68 5.38 -0.48
N ALA A 90 13.40 5.53 -0.89
CA ALA A 90 12.49 4.40 -0.97
C ALA A 90 13.04 3.42 -2.02
N ARG A 91 13.39 2.19 -1.65
CA ARG A 91 13.90 1.17 -2.59
C ARG A 91 12.75 0.68 -3.50
N PRO A 92 12.53 1.26 -4.69
CA PRO A 92 11.34 0.99 -5.51
C PRO A 92 11.45 -0.38 -6.20
N ALA A 93 12.68 -0.88 -6.33
CA ALA A 93 13.03 -2.05 -7.12
C ALA A 93 12.24 -3.31 -6.75
N LYS A 94 11.87 -3.51 -5.48
CA LYS A 94 11.14 -4.72 -5.07
C LYS A 94 9.69 -4.75 -5.57
N LEU A 95 8.97 -3.62 -5.52
CA LEU A 95 7.58 -3.55 -5.99
C LEU A 95 7.52 -3.54 -7.52
N ALA A 96 8.41 -2.80 -8.18
CA ALA A 96 8.52 -2.80 -9.64
C ALA A 96 8.86 -4.19 -10.21
N THR A 97 9.82 -4.90 -9.59
CA THR A 97 10.15 -6.29 -9.99
C THR A 97 8.96 -7.22 -9.80
N ARG A 98 8.21 -7.05 -8.70
CA ARG A 98 7.02 -7.85 -8.41
C ARG A 98 5.91 -7.61 -9.44
N LEU A 99 5.68 -6.35 -9.81
CA LEU A 99 4.72 -5.97 -10.85
C LEU A 99 5.07 -6.61 -12.21
N ALA A 100 6.34 -6.53 -12.62
CA ALA A 100 6.79 -7.12 -13.88
C ALA A 100 6.56 -8.64 -13.91
N ARG A 101 6.89 -9.34 -12.82
CA ARG A 101 6.64 -10.79 -12.69
C ARG A 101 5.15 -11.13 -12.69
N LEU A 102 4.33 -10.32 -12.02
CA LEU A 102 2.89 -10.55 -11.97
C LEU A 102 2.25 -10.36 -13.35
N ARG A 103 2.65 -9.32 -14.09
CA ARG A 103 2.24 -9.10 -15.48
C ARG A 103 2.57 -10.28 -16.39
N GLN A 104 3.80 -10.78 -16.31
CA GLN A 104 4.21 -11.95 -17.11
C GLN A 104 3.35 -13.18 -16.78
N LYS A 105 3.04 -13.43 -15.50
CA LYS A 105 2.19 -14.55 -15.07
C LYS A 105 0.71 -14.43 -15.47
N MET A 106 0.23 -13.23 -15.76
CA MET A 106 -1.15 -13.04 -16.24
C MET A 106 -1.27 -13.12 -17.76
N ALA A 107 -0.17 -12.90 -18.47
CA ALA A 107 -0.11 -12.97 -19.94
C ALA A 107 0.16 -14.38 -20.48
N GLN A 108 0.37 -15.37 -19.61
CA GLN A 108 0.66 -16.77 -19.91
C GLN A 108 -0.48 -17.65 -19.42
#